data_AF-F0FGK7-F1
#
_entry.id   AF-F0FGK7-F1
#
_cell.length_a   1.000
_cell.length_b   1.000
_cell.length_c   1.000
_cell.angle_alpha   90.00
_cell.angle_beta   90.00
_cell.angle_gamma   90.00
#
_symmetry.space_group_name_H-M   'P 1'
#
loop_
_entity.id
_entity.type
_entity.pdbx_description
1 polymer ?
#
loop_
_entity_poly.entity_id
_entity_poly.type
_entity_poly.pdbx_seq_one_letter_code
_entity_poly.pdbx_strand_id
1 'polypeptide(L)'
;MYDFKLEKGVTLGFIFKYNSSKKLFFQKEVYLSKEGTTYKGQQLLEQLYTYGKDRTWLKKQSKKVVEQYILGTWFKNGSSRYSLKNLGDMKIEYHSLLEEK
;
A
#
# COMPACT_ATOMS: atom_id res chain seq x y z
N MET A 1 -4.85 -8.29 1.17
CA MET A 1 -3.41 -8.36 0.88
C MET A 1 -3.24 -8.13 -0.61
N TYR A 2 -2.26 -7.32 -1.01
CA TYR A 2 -1.92 -7.10 -2.41
C TYR A 2 -0.43 -7.38 -2.61
N ASP A 3 -0.11 -8.25 -3.57
CA ASP A 3 1.26 -8.65 -3.88
C ASP A 3 1.67 -8.08 -5.23
N PHE A 4 2.72 -7.27 -5.22
CA PHE A 4 3.34 -6.74 -6.42
C PHE A 4 4.60 -7.54 -6.74
N LYS A 5 4.59 -8.26 -7.85
CA LYS A 5 5.78 -8.94 -8.36
C LYS A 5 6.76 -7.89 -8.87
N LEU A 6 7.85 -7.67 -8.12
CA LEU A 6 8.88 -6.71 -8.48
C LEU A 6 9.78 -7.29 -9.58
N GLU A 7 10.25 -8.53 -9.38
CA GLU A 7 11.04 -9.31 -10.32
C GLU A 7 10.80 -10.83 -10.10
N LYS A 8 11.50 -11.69 -10.84
CA LYS A 8 11.42 -13.14 -10.63
C LYS A 8 11.90 -13.49 -9.23
N GLY A 9 11.03 -14.08 -8.40
CA GLY A 9 11.35 -14.48 -7.03
C GLY A 9 11.36 -13.33 -6.00
N VAL A 10 10.92 -12.13 -6.39
CA VAL A 10 10.89 -10.94 -5.52
C VAL A 10 9.50 -10.32 -5.53
N THR A 11 8.87 -10.25 -4.36
CA THR A 11 7.51 -9.75 -4.19
C THR A 11 7.48 -8.65 -3.15
N LEU A 12 6.79 -7.55 -3.47
CA LEU A 12 6.48 -6.47 -2.53
C LEU A 12 5.02 -6.62 -2.08
N GLY A 13 4.82 -6.94 -0.80
CA GLY A 13 3.51 -7.16 -0.21
C GLY A 13 2.97 -5.93 0.51
N PHE A 14 1.68 -5.65 0.31
CA PHE A 14 0.95 -4.56 0.95
C PHE A 14 -0.26 -5.12 1.70
N ILE A 15 -0.31 -4.88 3.01
CA ILE A 15 -1.41 -5.33 3.86
C ILE A 15 -2.20 -4.11 4.33
N PHE A 16 -3.47 -4.05 3.93
CA PHE A 16 -4.42 -3.04 4.37
C PHE A 16 -5.50 -3.68 5.25
N LYS A 17 -6.01 -2.91 6.21
CA LYS A 17 -7.13 -3.27 7.07
C LYS A 17 -8.15 -2.14 7.13
N TYR A 18 -9.38 -2.51 7.41
CA TYR A 18 -10.46 -1.55 7.67
C TYR A 18 -10.93 -1.69 9.12
N ASN A 19 -11.01 -0.57 9.82
CA ASN A 19 -11.64 -0.45 11.14
C ASN A 19 -12.98 0.27 10.96
N SER A 20 -14.09 -0.47 11.09
CA SER A 20 -15.44 0.07 10.88
C SER A 20 -15.85 1.10 11.94
N SER A 21 -15.53 0.86 13.21
CA SER A 21 -15.85 1.78 14.30
C SER A 21 -15.20 3.15 14.12
N LYS A 22 -13.96 3.17 13.61
CA LYS A 22 -13.21 4.41 13.33
C LYS A 22 -13.37 4.91 11.91
N LYS A 23 -14.07 4.16 11.05
CA LYS A 23 -14.16 4.39 9.60
C LYS A 23 -12.76 4.61 8.98
N LEU A 24 -11.78 3.82 9.39
CA LEU A 24 -10.38 4.00 9.02
C LEU A 24 -9.89 2.83 8.16
N PHE A 25 -9.49 3.13 6.93
CA PHE A 25 -8.80 2.20 6.04
C PHE A 25 -7.30 2.48 6.13
N PHE A 26 -6.50 1.53 6.63
CA PHE A 26 -5.09 1.80 6.91
C PHE A 26 -4.17 0.70 6.43
N GLN A 27 -2.96 1.09 6.02
CA GLN A 27 -1.89 0.18 5.66
C GLN A 27 -1.23 -0.36 6.93
N LYS A 28 -1.56 -1.60 7.26
CA LYS A 28 -1.01 -2.28 8.44
C LYS A 28 0.45 -2.63 8.25
N GLU A 29 0.83 -3.16 7.08
CA GLU A 29 2.20 -3.64 6.84
C GLU A 29 2.61 -3.44 5.38
N VAL A 30 3.92 -3.27 5.17
CA VAL A 30 4.61 -3.33 3.88
C VAL A 30 5.89 -4.14 4.05
N TYR A 31 6.12 -5.09 3.17
CA TYR A 31 7.26 -6.00 3.25
C TYR A 31 7.76 -6.41 1.85
N LEU A 32 9.03 -6.79 1.76
CA LEU A 32 9.63 -7.36 0.55
C LEU A 32 9.98 -8.81 0.88
N SER A 33 9.53 -9.73 0.05
CA SER A 33 9.87 -11.15 0.15
C SER A 33 10.78 -11.54 -1.01
N LYS A 34 11.90 -12.17 -0.68
CA LYS A 34 12.88 -12.69 -1.64
C LYS A 34 13.51 -13.96 -1.05
N GLU A 35 13.58 -15.03 -1.83
CA GLU A 35 14.28 -16.28 -1.45
C GLU A 35 13.85 -16.83 -0.07
N GLY A 36 12.55 -16.78 0.24
CA GLY A 36 12.02 -17.24 1.53
C GLY A 36 12.26 -16.29 2.71
N THR A 37 13.01 -15.20 2.50
CA THR A 37 13.25 -14.16 3.50
C THR A 37 12.25 -13.01 3.34
N THR A 38 11.83 -12.41 4.45
CA THR A 38 10.94 -11.24 4.47
C THR A 38 11.62 -10.06 5.14
N TYR A 39 11.73 -8.95 4.43
CA TYR A 39 12.33 -7.70 4.89
C TYR A 39 11.23 -6.68 5.19
N LYS A 40 11.36 -5.97 6.32
CA LYS A 40 10.44 -4.92 6.77
C LYS A 40 11.24 -3.69 7.21
N GLY A 41 10.56 -2.56 7.39
CA GLY A 41 11.17 -1.34 7.92
C GLY A 41 12.35 -0.84 7.08
N GLN A 42 13.47 -0.52 7.73
CA GLN A 42 14.65 0.01 7.03
C GLN A 42 15.27 -0.99 6.07
N GLN A 43 15.33 -2.28 6.45
CA GLN A 43 15.87 -3.34 5.58
C GLN A 43 15.07 -3.47 4.28
N LEU A 44 13.75 -3.25 4.33
CA LEU A 44 12.94 -3.20 3.12
C LEU A 44 13.38 -2.06 2.18
N LEU A 45 13.65 -0.87 2.72
CA LEU A 45 14.06 0.28 1.92
C LEU A 45 15.44 0.04 1.29
N GLU A 46 16.36 -0.54 2.05
CA GLU A 46 17.69 -0.93 1.56
C GLU A 46 17.59 -1.96 0.42
N GLN A 47 16.76 -3.00 0.59
CA GLN A 47 16.54 -3.98 -0.48
C GLN A 47 15.89 -3.35 -1.71
N LEU A 48 14.86 -2.51 -1.54
CA LEU A 48 14.22 -1.81 -2.65
C LEU A 48 15.20 -0.89 -3.41
N TYR A 49 16.15 -0.28 -2.70
CA TYR A 49 17.16 0.57 -3.31
C TYR A 49 18.05 -0.20 -4.29
N THR A 50 18.33 -1.48 -4.03
CA THR A 50 19.06 -2.35 -4.97
C THR A 50 18.34 -2.54 -6.31
N TYR A 51 17.02 -2.30 -6.36
CA TYR A 51 16.19 -2.31 -7.57
C TYR A 51 15.93 -0.91 -8.13
N GLY A 52 16.68 0.10 -7.68
CA GLY A 52 16.50 1.50 -8.07
C GLY A 52 15.17 2.11 -7.61
N LYS A 53 14.57 1.57 -6.53
CA LYS A 53 13.29 2.05 -5.99
C LYS A 53 13.49 2.68 -4.63
N ASP A 54 13.24 3.98 -4.55
CA ASP A 54 13.34 4.76 -3.32
C ASP A 54 12.03 4.75 -2.51
N ARG A 55 12.06 5.41 -1.35
CA ARG A 55 10.89 5.56 -0.48
C ARG A 55 9.74 6.30 -1.21
N THR A 56 10.06 7.29 -2.03
CA THR A 56 9.09 8.05 -2.83
C THR A 56 8.32 7.13 -3.78
N TRP A 57 9.03 6.23 -4.46
CA TRP A 57 8.42 5.22 -5.31
C TRP A 57 7.52 4.29 -4.51
N LEU A 58 7.98 3.80 -3.35
CA LEU A 58 7.18 2.93 -2.47
C LEU A 58 5.90 3.60 -1.98
N LYS A 59 5.97 4.90 -1.62
CA LYS A 59 4.81 5.71 -1.24
C LYS A 59 3.82 5.80 -2.40
N LYS A 60 4.29 6.09 -3.61
CA LYS A 60 3.45 6.13 -4.82
C LYS A 60 2.80 4.77 -5.11
N GLN A 61 3.52 3.66 -4.96
CA GLN A 61 2.95 2.33 -5.14
C GLN A 61 1.87 2.02 -4.09
N SER A 62 2.11 2.32 -2.81
CA SER A 62 1.13 2.12 -1.75
C SER A 62 -0.16 2.89 -2.03
N LYS A 63 -0.05 4.16 -2.47
CA LYS A 63 -1.19 4.97 -2.89
C LYS A 63 -1.92 4.35 -4.08
N LYS A 64 -1.18 3.94 -5.11
CA LYS A 64 -1.75 3.31 -6.31
C LYS A 64 -2.60 2.09 -5.98
N VAL A 65 -2.13 1.23 -5.06
CA VAL A 65 -2.87 0.04 -4.64
C VAL A 65 -4.21 0.41 -4.00
N VAL A 66 -4.23 1.37 -3.07
CA VAL A 66 -5.48 1.79 -2.41
C VAL A 66 -6.38 2.52 -3.38
N GLU A 67 -5.88 3.55 -4.03
CA GLU A 67 -6.68 4.53 -4.76
C GLU A 67 -7.19 3.96 -6.08
N GLN A 68 -6.37 3.21 -6.81
CA GLN A 68 -6.74 2.70 -8.13
C GLN A 68 -7.30 1.29 -8.04
N TYR A 69 -6.57 0.37 -7.42
CA TYR A 69 -6.92 -1.05 -7.51
C TYR A 69 -8.04 -1.45 -6.55
N ILE A 70 -8.01 -0.96 -5.31
CA ILE A 70 -9.01 -1.28 -4.30
C ILE A 70 -10.23 -0.34 -4.44
N LEU A 71 -10.05 0.93 -4.13
CA LEU A 71 -11.15 1.89 -4.05
C LEU A 71 -11.65 2.32 -5.44
N GLY A 72 -10.75 2.55 -6.39
CA GLY A 72 -11.10 2.96 -7.74
C GLY A 72 -12.03 1.95 -8.42
N THR A 73 -11.72 0.66 -8.33
CA THR A 73 -12.58 -0.42 -8.83
C THR A 73 -13.94 -0.43 -8.14
N TRP A 74 -13.97 -0.26 -6.82
CA TRP A 74 -15.21 -0.25 -6.03
C TRP A 74 -16.12 0.94 -6.36
N PHE A 75 -15.55 2.14 -6.48
CA PHE A 75 -16.31 3.33 -6.84
C PHE A 75 -16.86 3.23 -8.26
N LYS A 76 -16.06 2.74 -9.21
CA LYS A 76 -16.50 2.58 -10.60
C LYS A 76 -17.69 1.61 -10.73
N ASN A 77 -17.70 0.53 -9.96
CA ASN A 77 -18.64 -0.58 -10.16
C ASN A 77 -19.76 -0.65 -9.12
N GLY A 78 -19.66 0.04 -7.98
CA GLY A 78 -20.54 -0.18 -6.83
C GLY A 78 -20.98 1.05 -6.06
N SER A 79 -20.51 2.25 -6.39
CA SER A 79 -20.93 3.47 -5.66
C SER A 79 -20.98 4.70 -6.55
N SER A 80 -22.19 5.23 -6.76
CA SER A 80 -22.38 6.55 -7.37
C SER A 80 -22.18 7.71 -6.38
N ARG A 81 -22.19 7.44 -5.07
CA ARG A 81 -22.15 8.46 -4.00
C ARG A 81 -20.73 8.75 -3.49
N TYR A 82 -19.81 7.80 -3.63
CA TYR A 82 -18.45 7.92 -3.10
C TYR A 82 -17.42 7.91 -4.22
N SER A 83 -16.32 8.62 -3.99
CA SER A 83 -15.18 8.69 -4.91
C SER A 83 -13.89 8.97 -4.13
N LEU A 84 -12.74 8.95 -4.80
CA LEU A 84 -11.48 9.38 -4.18
C LEU A 84 -11.52 10.84 -3.69
N LYS A 85 -12.40 11.67 -4.28
CA LYS A 85 -12.63 13.05 -3.85
C LYS A 85 -13.69 13.17 -2.75
N ASN A 86 -14.50 12.14 -2.54
CA ASN A 86 -15.55 12.10 -1.53
C ASN A 86 -15.61 10.71 -0.87
N LEU A 87 -14.82 10.53 0.19
CA LEU A 87 -14.79 9.30 0.98
C LEU A 87 -15.87 9.26 2.08
N GLY A 88 -16.72 10.30 2.16
CA GLY A 88 -17.57 10.53 3.33
C GLY A 88 -16.71 10.68 4.59
N ASP A 89 -17.09 9.96 5.65
CA ASP A 89 -16.35 9.95 6.91
C ASP A 89 -15.13 9.03 6.92
N MET A 90 -14.89 8.27 5.83
CA MET A 90 -13.79 7.33 5.79
C MET A 90 -12.45 8.04 5.61
N LYS A 91 -11.44 7.62 6.39
CA LYS A 91 -10.05 8.10 6.27
C LYS A 91 -9.13 7.00 5.72
N ILE A 92 -8.08 7.42 5.04
CA ILE A 92 -7.01 6.54 4.54
C ILE A 92 -5.71 6.90 5.25
N GLU A 93 -5.07 5.91 5.87
CA GLU A 93 -3.76 6.08 6.50
C GLU A 93 -2.74 5.11 5.91
N TYR A 94 -1.54 5.61 5.64
CA TYR A 94 -0.45 4.82 5.09
C TYR A 94 0.55 4.44 6.19
N HIS A 95 1.36 3.41 5.91
CA HIS A 95 2.30 2.90 6.90
C HIS A 95 3.36 3.97 7.22
N SER A 96 3.72 4.16 8.50
CA SER A 96 4.61 5.23 8.95
C SER A 96 6.00 5.22 8.28
N LEU A 97 6.46 4.06 7.81
CA LEU A 97 7.68 3.91 6.99
C LEU A 97 7.69 4.78 5.73
N LEU A 98 6.52 5.19 5.24
CA LEU A 98 6.35 5.97 4.01
C LEU A 98 6.39 7.47 4.26
N GLU A 99 6.43 7.91 5.51
CA GLU A 99 6.64 9.31 5.85
C GLU A 99 8.14 9.61 5.93
N GLU A 100 8.55 10.77 5.43
CA GLU A 100 9.89 11.32 5.69
C GLU A 100 9.91 11.79 7.14
N LYS A 101 10.98 11.46 7.86
CA LYS A 101 11.22 11.94 9.22
C LYS A 101 12.23 13.07 9.15
#